data_AF-A0A836IF40-F1
#
_entry.id   AF-A0A836IF40-F1
#
_cell.length_a   1.000
_cell.length_b   1.000
_cell.length_c   1.000
_cell.angle_alpha   90.00
_cell.angle_beta   90.00
_cell.angle_gamma   90.00
#
_symmetry.space_group_name_H-M   'P 1'
#
loop_
_entity.id
_entity.type
_entity.pdbx_description
1 polymer ?
#
loop_
_entity_poly.entity_id
_entity_poly.type
_entity_poly.pdbx_seq_one_letter_code
_entity_poly.pdbx_strand_id
1 'polypeptide(L)'
;MSFDSKQRAVVVAVAAAAAATVSVFYLSRTGCIKKLSLFGHKIGVALSKRTSSLAGEAPRGGIRPVSSIVKKGYTREQLSQYDGVKNERIFMSVKMKVYEVAPHYYGPGQHYHVFAGTEASRALAKADLTGKYLNQYWVNCTEEELDVLEEYVEKFNSKYPIVGWYVPDDQFYKVTE
;
A
#
# COMPACT_ATOMS: atom_id res chain seq x y z
N MET A 1 12.52 59.50 -18.95
CA MET A 1 11.38 58.71 -19.49
C MET A 1 10.55 58.23 -18.32
N SER A 2 9.39 58.84 -18.10
CA SER A 2 8.50 58.54 -16.98
C SER A 2 7.59 57.38 -17.37
N PHE A 3 7.70 56.25 -16.67
CA PHE A 3 6.85 55.09 -16.92
C PHE A 3 5.53 55.24 -16.14
N ASP A 4 4.42 55.12 -16.88
CA ASP A 4 3.05 55.18 -16.37
C ASP A 4 2.86 54.15 -15.22
N SER A 5 2.17 54.58 -14.16
CA SER A 5 1.87 53.80 -12.96
C SER A 5 1.20 52.45 -13.31
N LYS A 6 0.40 52.43 -14.38
CA LYS A 6 -0.22 51.22 -14.90
C LYS A 6 0.78 50.23 -15.49
N GLN A 7 1.85 50.70 -16.14
CA GLN A 7 2.88 49.83 -16.70
C GLN A 7 3.80 49.23 -15.62
N ARG A 8 4.03 49.95 -14.51
CA ARG A 8 4.77 49.39 -13.36
C ARG A 8 4.04 48.23 -12.69
N ALA A 9 2.71 48.33 -12.55
CA ALA A 9 1.90 47.27 -11.97
C ALA A 9 1.93 45.98 -12.80
N VAL A 10 1.90 46.10 -14.14
CA VAL A 10 1.96 44.95 -15.04
C VAL A 10 3.33 44.26 -15.00
N VAL A 11 4.42 45.01 -14.96
CA VAL A 11 5.78 44.44 -14.88
C VAL A 11 6.03 43.74 -13.54
N VAL A 12 5.51 44.29 -12.43
CA VAL A 12 5.56 43.63 -11.11
C VAL A 12 4.74 42.33 -11.08
N ALA A 13 3.60 42.29 -11.77
CA ALA A 13 2.77 41.08 -11.85
C ALA A 13 3.41 39.96 -12.69
N VAL A 14 4.11 40.30 -13.78
CA VAL A 14 4.79 39.30 -14.63
C VAL A 14 6.03 38.70 -13.93
N ALA A 15 6.75 39.48 -13.13
CA ALA A 15 7.90 38.98 -12.35
C ALA A 15 7.48 38.02 -11.22
N ALA A 16 6.29 38.19 -10.63
CA ALA A 16 5.80 37.32 -9.57
C ALA A 16 5.35 35.93 -10.06
N ALA A 17 4.95 35.80 -11.33
CA ALA A 17 4.51 34.52 -11.90
C ALA A 17 5.68 33.58 -12.26
N ALA A 18 6.89 34.11 -12.51
CA ALA A 18 8.06 33.30 -12.88
C ALA A 18 8.77 32.65 -11.66
N ALA A 19 8.61 33.19 -10.45
CA ALA A 19 9.22 32.64 -9.24
C ALA A 19 8.42 31.46 -8.63
N ALA A 20 7.13 31.37 -8.92
CA ALA A 20 6.25 30.35 -8.35
C ALA A 20 6.31 29.00 -9.08
N THR A 21 6.66 28.97 -10.37
CA THR A 21 6.76 27.71 -11.13
C THR A 21 8.08 26.98 -10.92
N VAL A 22 9.18 27.70 -10.67
CA VAL A 22 10.48 27.09 -10.35
C VAL A 22 10.49 26.47 -8.95
N SER A 23 9.75 27.04 -7.99
CA SER A 23 9.70 26.56 -6.61
C SER A 23 8.86 25.27 -6.42
N VAL A 24 7.74 25.15 -7.13
CA VAL A 24 6.89 23.93 -7.09
C VAL A 24 7.59 22.73 -7.75
N PHE A 25 8.45 22.96 -8.74
CA PHE A 25 9.24 21.92 -9.39
C PHE A 25 10.43 21.46 -8.53
N TYR A 26 11.02 22.36 -7.73
CA TYR A 26 12.13 22.01 -6.84
C TYR A 26 11.66 21.30 -5.56
N LEU A 27 10.51 21.67 -5.01
CA LEU A 27 9.93 21.03 -3.81
C LEU A 27 9.26 19.68 -4.08
N SER A 28 8.96 19.35 -5.34
CA SER A 28 8.42 18.03 -5.72
C SER A 28 9.50 16.97 -5.94
N ARG A 29 10.78 17.33 -5.93
CA ARG A 29 11.91 16.40 -6.16
C ARG A 29 12.68 16.02 -4.88
N THR A 30 12.41 16.68 -3.76
CA THR A 30 13.00 16.36 -2.45
C THR A 30 11.90 15.89 -1.51
N GLY A 31 11.61 14.58 -1.55
CA GLY A 31 10.57 13.97 -0.72
C GLY A 31 10.79 14.22 0.77
N CYS A 32 9.89 14.98 1.41
CA CYS A 32 9.80 15.04 2.86
C CYS A 32 8.41 15.54 3.28
N ILE A 33 7.43 14.63 3.32
CA ILE A 33 6.12 14.90 3.92
C ILE A 33 5.83 13.81 4.95
N LYS A 34 6.38 13.95 6.16
CA LYS A 34 5.86 13.30 7.37
C LYS A 34 5.95 14.27 8.54
N LYS A 35 4.84 14.40 9.28
CA LYS A 35 4.56 15.14 10.52
C LYS A 35 4.09 16.60 10.42
N LEU A 36 2.77 16.78 10.56
CA LEU A 36 2.06 17.62 11.55
C LEU A 36 0.56 17.49 11.20
N SER A 37 -0.36 17.17 12.10
CA SER A 37 -0.80 18.08 13.14
C SER A 37 -1.75 17.36 14.11
N LEU A 38 -1.45 17.52 15.41
CA LEU A 38 -2.32 17.33 16.56
C LEU A 38 -2.83 18.73 16.96
N PHE A 39 -3.96 18.81 17.69
CA PHE A 39 -4.75 20.00 18.09
C PHE A 39 -5.74 20.48 17.00
N GLY A 40 -7.04 20.63 17.24
CA GLY A 40 -7.82 20.70 18.47
C GLY A 40 -8.87 21.80 18.27
N HIS A 41 -10.17 21.49 18.42
CA HIS A 41 -11.21 22.51 18.55
C HIS A 41 -12.22 22.06 19.60
N LYS A 42 -12.34 22.88 20.66
CA LYS A 42 -13.35 22.82 21.72
C LYS A 42 -14.52 23.76 21.37
N ILE A 43 -15.56 23.65 22.22
CA ILE A 43 -16.76 24.52 22.41
C ILE A 43 -17.95 23.99 21.59
N GLY A 44 -19.11 23.56 22.12
CA GLY A 44 -19.69 23.57 23.47
C GLY A 44 -21.06 24.25 23.43
N VAL A 45 -22.18 23.51 23.59
CA VAL A 45 -23.50 24.05 24.02
C VAL A 45 -24.30 22.94 24.70
N ALA A 46 -24.82 23.23 25.90
CA ALA A 46 -25.78 22.45 26.66
C ALA A 46 -27.18 23.04 26.50
N LEU A 47 -28.24 22.22 26.40
CA LEU A 47 -29.47 22.38 27.19
C LEU A 47 -30.53 21.29 26.95
N SER A 48 -31.12 20.87 28.08
CA SER A 48 -32.56 20.59 28.31
C SER A 48 -33.14 19.18 28.08
N LYS A 49 -33.42 18.53 29.24
CA LYS A 49 -34.71 17.92 29.67
C LYS A 49 -35.45 17.07 28.63
N ARG A 50 -35.82 15.80 28.89
CA ARG A 50 -36.73 15.37 29.96
C ARG A 50 -36.80 13.83 29.98
N THR A 51 -37.32 13.37 31.10
CA THR A 51 -37.50 12.01 31.65
C THR A 51 -38.45 11.07 30.90
N SER A 52 -38.36 9.79 31.29
CA SER A 52 -39.29 8.65 31.06
C SER A 52 -39.03 7.88 29.76
N SER A 53 -39.07 6.55 29.67
CA SER A 53 -39.66 5.51 30.52
C SER A 53 -39.05 4.15 30.12
N LEU A 54 -39.25 3.16 30.99
CA LEU A 54 -38.97 1.72 30.85
C LEU A 54 -38.95 1.17 29.41
N ALA A 55 -37.78 0.71 28.96
CA ALA A 55 -37.65 -0.29 27.90
C ALA A 55 -36.52 -1.25 28.30
N GLY A 56 -36.82 -2.55 28.29
CA GLY A 56 -36.05 -3.61 28.94
C GLY A 56 -34.58 -3.65 28.54
N GLU A 57 -33.73 -3.90 29.54
CA GLU A 57 -32.32 -4.23 29.37
C GLU A 57 -32.25 -5.61 28.70
N ALA A 58 -32.05 -5.64 27.38
CA ALA A 58 -31.64 -6.84 26.68
C ALA A 58 -30.32 -7.34 27.28
N PRO A 59 -30.11 -8.67 27.43
CA PRO A 59 -28.85 -9.19 27.94
C PRO A 59 -27.72 -8.62 27.10
N ARG A 60 -26.78 -7.91 27.74
CA ARG A 60 -25.59 -7.38 27.09
C ARG A 60 -24.84 -8.57 26.50
N GLY A 61 -25.04 -8.80 25.21
CA GLY A 61 -24.46 -9.91 24.49
C GLY A 61 -22.95 -9.89 24.72
N GLY A 62 -22.43 -10.97 25.27
CA GLY A 62 -20.99 -11.17 25.39
C GLY A 62 -20.32 -10.95 24.03
N ILE A 63 -19.05 -10.56 24.06
CA ILE A 63 -18.23 -10.40 22.86
C ILE A 63 -18.35 -11.69 22.05
N ARG A 64 -18.97 -11.63 20.87
CA ARG A 64 -18.99 -12.77 19.95
C ARG A 64 -17.54 -13.13 19.61
N PRO A 65 -17.13 -14.41 19.70
CA PRO A 65 -15.79 -14.79 19.29
C PRO A 65 -15.61 -14.44 17.82
N VAL A 66 -14.65 -13.55 17.53
CA VAL A 66 -14.20 -13.30 16.16
C VAL A 66 -13.32 -14.47 15.79
N SER A 67 -13.64 -15.18 14.71
CA SER A 67 -12.76 -16.21 14.18
C SER A 67 -11.42 -15.54 13.82
N SER A 68 -10.37 -15.84 14.57
CA SER A 68 -9.03 -15.36 14.23
C SER A 68 -8.62 -16.02 12.91
N ILE A 69 -8.19 -15.22 11.94
CA ILE A 69 -7.51 -15.76 10.76
C ILE A 69 -6.19 -16.32 11.29
N VAL A 70 -6.10 -17.66 11.38
CA VAL A 70 -4.88 -18.34 11.84
C VAL A 70 -3.83 -18.17 10.76
N LYS A 71 -2.94 -17.19 10.95
CA LYS A 71 -1.79 -17.00 10.07
C LYS A 71 -0.88 -18.21 10.18
N LYS A 72 -0.43 -18.74 9.05
CA LYS A 72 0.49 -19.89 8.97
C LYS A 72 1.59 -19.66 7.94
N GLY A 73 2.60 -20.52 7.97
CA GLY A 73 3.61 -20.60 6.94
C GLY A 73 3.08 -21.28 5.67
N TYR A 74 3.52 -20.81 4.51
CA TYR A 74 3.26 -21.43 3.20
C TYR A 74 4.59 -21.72 2.51
N THR A 75 4.86 -22.99 2.21
CA THR A 75 5.94 -23.35 1.28
C THR A 75 5.58 -22.92 -0.14
N ARG A 76 6.54 -23.00 -1.06
CA ARG A 76 6.30 -22.77 -2.50
C ARG A 76 5.12 -23.60 -3.03
N GLU A 77 5.11 -24.89 -2.73
CA GLU A 77 4.10 -25.84 -3.22
C GLU A 77 2.73 -25.51 -2.65
N GLN A 78 2.68 -25.16 -1.36
CA GLN A 78 1.45 -24.77 -0.68
C GLN A 78 0.91 -23.44 -1.19
N LEU A 79 1.79 -22.45 -1.41
CA LEU A 79 1.39 -21.14 -1.94
C LEU A 79 0.86 -21.28 -3.37
N SER A 80 1.46 -22.14 -4.19
CA SER A 80 1.04 -22.40 -5.58
C SER A 80 -0.36 -23.00 -5.75
N GLN A 81 -1.00 -23.42 -4.65
CA GLN A 81 -2.39 -23.86 -4.65
C GLN A 81 -3.38 -22.69 -4.68
N TYR A 82 -2.94 -21.47 -4.36
CA TYR A 82 -3.76 -20.28 -4.25
C TYR A 82 -3.53 -19.33 -5.43
N ASP A 83 -3.73 -19.85 -6.64
CA ASP A 83 -3.51 -19.14 -7.90
C ASP A 83 -4.80 -18.56 -8.51
N GLY A 84 -5.97 -18.80 -7.92
CA GLY A 84 -7.26 -18.41 -8.53
C GLY A 84 -7.82 -19.45 -9.51
N VAL A 85 -7.09 -20.54 -9.78
CA VAL A 85 -7.52 -21.67 -10.63
C VAL A 85 -7.75 -22.92 -9.77
N LYS A 86 -6.74 -23.34 -9.00
CA LYS A 86 -6.80 -24.50 -8.09
C LYS A 86 -7.59 -24.17 -6.83
N ASN A 87 -7.60 -22.90 -6.44
CA ASN A 87 -8.36 -22.37 -5.33
C ASN A 87 -8.95 -21.02 -5.75
N GLU A 88 -10.18 -20.71 -5.32
CA GLU A 88 -10.82 -19.42 -5.59
C GLU A 88 -10.07 -18.24 -4.95
N ARG A 89 -9.41 -18.49 -3.82
CA ARG A 89 -8.57 -17.50 -3.14
C ARG A 89 -7.23 -17.39 -3.84
N ILE A 90 -6.74 -16.16 -3.93
CA ILE A 90 -5.46 -15.87 -4.58
C ILE A 90 -4.51 -15.31 -3.55
N PHE A 91 -3.40 -16.01 -3.33
CA PHE A 91 -2.35 -15.56 -2.43
C PHE A 91 -1.11 -15.18 -3.22
N MET A 92 -0.36 -14.22 -2.69
CA MET A 92 0.89 -13.76 -3.28
C MET A 92 1.83 -13.35 -2.16
N SER A 93 3.10 -13.71 -2.25
CA SER A 93 4.09 -13.30 -1.28
C SER A 93 4.96 -12.14 -1.76
N VAL A 94 5.16 -11.16 -0.88
CA VAL A 94 6.10 -10.04 -1.06
C VAL A 94 6.86 -9.84 0.23
N LYS A 95 8.19 -9.78 0.16
CA LYS A 95 9.15 -9.85 1.26
C LYS A 95 8.78 -10.91 2.30
N MET A 96 8.53 -12.13 1.84
CA MET A 96 8.09 -13.28 2.65
C MET A 96 6.77 -13.09 3.41
N LYS A 97 6.04 -11.99 3.25
CA LYS A 97 4.68 -11.84 3.79
C LYS A 97 3.70 -12.35 2.75
N VAL A 98 2.74 -13.16 3.16
CA VAL A 98 1.72 -13.69 2.24
C VAL A 98 0.45 -12.85 2.38
N TYR A 99 0.04 -12.25 1.27
CA TYR A 99 -1.16 -11.42 1.15
C TYR A 99 -2.24 -12.18 0.41
N GLU A 100 -3.50 -11.98 0.80
CA GLU A 100 -4.64 -12.36 -0.03
C GLU A 100 -4.99 -11.20 -0.97
N VAL A 101 -4.78 -11.41 -2.27
CA VAL A 101 -4.87 -10.37 -3.29
C VAL A 101 -6.19 -10.43 -4.07
N ALA A 102 -6.59 -9.30 -4.64
CA ALA A 102 -7.92 -9.19 -5.21
C ALA A 102 -8.06 -9.88 -6.59
N PRO A 103 -9.10 -10.70 -6.82
CA PRO A 103 -9.28 -11.44 -8.07
C PRO A 103 -9.39 -10.61 -9.34
N HIS A 104 -9.88 -9.36 -9.26
CA HIS A 104 -9.99 -8.49 -10.44
C HIS A 104 -8.63 -8.01 -10.98
N TYR A 105 -7.54 -8.18 -10.24
CA TYR A 105 -6.18 -7.88 -10.71
C TYR A 105 -5.36 -9.16 -10.96
N TYR A 106 -5.53 -10.18 -10.11
CA TYR A 106 -4.65 -11.37 -10.06
C TYR A 106 -5.36 -12.67 -10.46
N GLY A 107 -6.66 -12.63 -10.73
CA GLY A 107 -7.42 -13.82 -11.12
C GLY A 107 -7.07 -14.30 -12.52
N PRO A 108 -7.52 -15.51 -12.90
CA PRO A 108 -7.22 -16.09 -14.20
C PRO A 108 -7.56 -15.15 -15.36
N GLY A 109 -6.60 -14.96 -16.27
CA GLY A 109 -6.75 -14.06 -17.42
C GLY A 109 -6.57 -12.57 -17.12
N GLN A 110 -6.32 -12.18 -15.87
CA GLN A 110 -6.03 -10.78 -15.52
C GLN A 110 -4.54 -10.43 -15.68
N HIS A 111 -4.25 -9.14 -15.82
CA HIS A 111 -2.91 -8.63 -16.12
C HIS A 111 -1.82 -9.06 -15.14
N TYR A 112 -2.15 -9.25 -13.86
CA TYR A 112 -1.20 -9.61 -12.81
C TYR A 112 -1.31 -11.08 -12.37
N HIS A 113 -2.03 -11.90 -13.13
CA HIS A 113 -2.21 -13.32 -12.81
C HIS A 113 -0.90 -14.10 -12.69
N VAL A 114 0.15 -13.67 -13.40
CA VAL A 114 1.49 -14.27 -13.34
C VAL A 114 2.05 -14.36 -11.91
N PHE A 115 1.64 -13.46 -11.01
CA PHE A 115 2.09 -13.44 -9.62
C PHE A 115 1.27 -14.34 -8.67
N ALA A 116 0.12 -14.83 -9.13
CA ALA A 116 -0.80 -15.61 -8.32
C ALA A 116 -0.14 -16.92 -7.84
N GLY A 117 -0.19 -17.17 -6.53
CA GLY A 117 0.40 -18.36 -5.92
C GLY A 117 1.93 -18.38 -5.84
N THR A 118 2.59 -17.22 -5.93
CA THR A 118 4.07 -17.14 -5.97
C THR A 118 4.67 -16.16 -4.97
N GLU A 119 5.96 -16.32 -4.68
CA GLU A 119 6.81 -15.29 -4.07
C GLU A 119 7.31 -14.36 -5.19
N ALA A 120 6.88 -13.10 -5.16
CA ALA A 120 7.04 -12.15 -6.25
C ALA A 120 8.05 -11.04 -5.96
N SER A 121 8.80 -11.10 -4.86
CA SER A 121 9.63 -9.98 -4.40
C SER A 121 10.67 -9.56 -5.41
N ARG A 122 11.44 -10.52 -5.95
CA ARG A 122 12.47 -10.22 -6.93
C ARG A 122 11.87 -9.71 -8.24
N ALA A 123 10.76 -10.30 -8.68
CA ALA A 123 10.07 -9.84 -9.88
C ALA A 123 9.55 -8.40 -9.74
N LEU A 124 8.96 -8.04 -8.60
CA LEU A 124 8.52 -6.67 -8.32
C LEU A 124 9.69 -5.68 -8.26
N ALA A 125 10.78 -6.04 -7.59
CA ALA A 125 12.00 -5.23 -7.52
C ALA A 125 12.55 -4.92 -8.93
N LYS A 126 12.50 -5.93 -9.82
CA LYS A 126 12.96 -5.82 -11.21
C LYS A 126 11.91 -5.34 -12.21
N ALA A 127 10.71 -4.97 -11.75
CA ALA A 127 9.57 -4.64 -12.60
C ALA A 127 9.27 -5.70 -13.69
N ASP A 128 9.48 -6.98 -13.38
CA ASP A 128 9.27 -8.10 -14.27
C ASP A 128 7.83 -8.64 -14.17
N LEU A 129 7.10 -8.58 -15.28
CA LEU A 129 5.76 -9.14 -15.43
C LEU A 129 5.75 -10.46 -16.22
N THR A 130 6.93 -10.97 -16.63
CA THR A 130 7.03 -12.21 -17.42
C THR A 130 7.06 -13.47 -16.56
N GLY A 131 7.39 -13.31 -15.27
CA GLY A 131 7.51 -14.41 -14.31
C GLY A 131 8.92 -15.00 -14.21
N LYS A 132 9.90 -14.45 -14.93
CA LYS A 132 11.30 -14.91 -14.95
C LYS A 132 11.91 -14.94 -13.55
N TYR A 133 11.57 -13.97 -12.71
CA TYR A 133 12.18 -13.78 -11.39
C TYR A 133 11.30 -14.24 -10.22
N LEU A 134 10.27 -15.06 -10.47
CA LEU A 134 9.38 -15.56 -9.42
C LEU A 134 10.04 -16.64 -8.58
N ASN A 135 9.67 -16.70 -7.30
CA ASN A 135 10.14 -17.66 -6.32
C ASN A 135 11.66 -17.68 -6.16
N GLN A 136 12.30 -16.51 -6.32
CA GLN A 136 13.75 -16.34 -6.22
C GLN A 136 14.08 -15.23 -5.21
N TYR A 137 15.19 -15.40 -4.50
CA TYR A 137 15.66 -14.43 -3.53
C TYR A 137 16.16 -13.14 -4.19
N TRP A 138 15.89 -11.99 -3.56
CA TRP A 138 16.14 -10.66 -4.11
C TRP A 138 17.47 -10.03 -3.65
N VAL A 139 18.42 -10.82 -3.14
CA VAL A 139 19.69 -10.28 -2.61
C VAL A 139 20.57 -9.59 -3.65
N ASN A 140 20.42 -9.95 -4.92
CA ASN A 140 21.20 -9.40 -6.04
C ASN A 140 20.56 -8.15 -6.65
N CYS A 141 19.52 -7.59 -6.03
CA CYS A 141 18.87 -6.38 -6.51
C CYS A 141 19.71 -5.14 -6.15
N THR A 142 19.66 -4.10 -7.00
CA THR A 142 20.30 -2.81 -6.68
C THR A 142 19.55 -2.10 -5.56
N GLU A 143 20.14 -1.07 -4.97
CA GLU A 143 19.48 -0.26 -3.92
C GLU A 143 18.18 0.35 -4.43
N GLU A 144 18.16 0.85 -5.66
CA GLU A 144 16.97 1.42 -6.28
C GLU A 144 15.87 0.37 -6.51
N GLU A 145 16.24 -0.85 -6.90
CA GLU A 145 15.30 -1.97 -7.05
C GLU A 145 14.72 -2.39 -5.69
N LEU A 146 15.52 -2.33 -4.62
CA LEU A 146 15.06 -2.60 -3.26
C LEU A 146 14.12 -1.51 -2.73
N ASP A 147 14.38 -0.23 -3.03
CA ASP A 147 13.48 0.87 -2.70
C ASP A 147 12.11 0.69 -3.36
N VAL A 148 12.11 0.33 -4.65
CA VAL A 148 10.86 -0.01 -5.38
C VAL A 148 10.13 -1.16 -4.70
N LEU A 149 10.85 -2.22 -4.28
CA LEU A 149 10.26 -3.34 -3.56
C LEU A 149 9.62 -2.90 -2.24
N GLU A 150 10.25 -2.00 -1.48
CA GLU A 150 9.67 -1.50 -0.24
C GLU A 150 8.41 -0.67 -0.45
N GLU A 151 8.37 0.15 -1.50
CA GLU A 151 7.13 0.83 -1.87
C GLU A 151 6.00 -0.16 -2.16
N TYR A 152 6.30 -1.27 -2.85
CA TYR A 152 5.31 -2.32 -3.08
C TYR A 152 4.85 -2.94 -1.76
N VAL A 153 5.76 -3.22 -0.83
CA VAL A 153 5.39 -3.75 0.49
C VAL A 153 4.46 -2.79 1.24
N GLU A 154 4.73 -1.48 1.22
CA GLU A 154 3.85 -0.47 1.82
C GLU A 154 2.47 -0.46 1.15
N LYS A 155 2.43 -0.44 -0.19
CA LYS A 155 1.17 -0.49 -0.97
C LYS A 155 0.37 -1.74 -0.60
N PHE A 156 1.01 -2.92 -0.52
CA PHE A 156 0.34 -4.17 -0.19
C PHE A 156 -0.16 -4.20 1.25
N ASN A 157 0.62 -3.70 2.23
CA ASN A 157 0.18 -3.60 3.63
C ASN A 157 -1.07 -2.74 3.79
N SER A 158 -1.22 -1.69 2.97
CA SER A 158 -2.40 -0.81 3.00
C SER A 158 -3.64 -1.40 2.33
N LYS A 159 -3.46 -2.32 1.38
CA LYS A 159 -4.51 -2.78 0.46
C LYS A 159 -5.01 -4.18 0.74
N TYR A 160 -4.15 -5.08 1.23
CA TYR A 160 -4.44 -6.50 1.33
C TYR A 160 -4.17 -7.04 2.74
N PRO A 161 -5.01 -7.97 3.23
CA PRO A 161 -4.75 -8.62 4.51
C PRO A 161 -3.57 -9.59 4.39
N ILE A 162 -2.72 -9.60 5.41
CA ILE A 162 -1.65 -10.60 5.56
C ILE A 162 -2.26 -11.88 6.14
N VAL A 163 -2.17 -12.98 5.39
CA VAL A 163 -2.71 -14.30 5.76
C VAL A 163 -1.63 -15.28 6.23
N GLY A 164 -0.36 -14.89 6.16
CA GLY A 164 0.74 -15.75 6.58
C GLY A 164 2.12 -15.23 6.21
N TRP A 165 3.08 -16.14 6.20
CA TRP A 165 4.45 -15.91 5.75
C TRP A 165 4.90 -17.01 4.79
N TYR A 166 5.83 -16.69 3.90
CA TYR A 166 6.44 -17.63 2.99
C TYR A 166 7.56 -18.40 3.69
N VAL A 167 7.61 -19.70 3.46
CA VAL A 167 8.64 -20.60 3.97
C VAL A 167 9.55 -20.97 2.79
N PRO A 168 10.74 -20.36 2.70
CA PRO A 168 11.66 -20.59 1.58
C PRO A 168 12.29 -21.98 1.67
N ASP A 169 12.57 -22.56 0.50
CA ASP A 169 13.34 -23.77 0.32
C ASP A 169 14.78 -23.44 -0.11
N ASP A 170 15.65 -24.45 -0.22
CA ASP A 170 17.04 -24.24 -0.66
C ASP A 170 17.13 -23.69 -2.10
N GLN A 171 16.12 -23.95 -2.93
CA GLN A 171 16.09 -23.46 -4.31
C GLN A 171 15.85 -21.96 -4.39
N PHE A 172 15.07 -21.41 -3.45
CA PHE A 172 14.79 -19.98 -3.37
C PHE A 172 16.08 -19.13 -3.31
N TYR A 173 17.12 -19.62 -2.64
CA TYR A 173 18.40 -18.94 -2.49
C TYR A 173 19.39 -19.18 -3.65
N LYS A 174 19.08 -20.09 -4.59
CA LYS A 174 19.91 -20.35 -5.78
C LYS A 174 19.57 -19.36 -6.88
N VAL A 175 20.01 -18.12 -6.68
CA VAL A 175 19.66 -16.99 -7.55
C VAL A 175 20.42 -17.08 -8.87
N THR A 176 19.72 -17.16 -9.99
CA THR A 176 20.31 -17.04 -11.34
C THR A 176 20.37 -15.59 -11.78
N GLU A 177 21.37 -15.24 -12.60
CA GLU A 177 21.53 -13.88 -13.17
C GLU A 177 20.42 -13.51 -14.17
#